data_AF-F3QWH1-F1
#
_entry.id   AF-F3QWH1-F1
#
_cell.length_a   1.000
_cell.length_b   1.000
_cell.length_c   1.000
_cell.angle_alpha   90.00
_cell.angle_beta   90.00
_cell.angle_gamma   90.00
#
_symmetry.space_group_name_H-M   'P 1'
#
loop_
_entity.id
_entity.type
_entity.pdbx_description
1 polymer ?
#
loop_
_entity_poly.entity_id
_entity_poly.type
_entity_poly.pdbx_seq_one_letter_code
_entity_poly.pdbx_strand_id
1 'polypeptide(L)'
;WLNNAEVDMHVDTNYQWLFTEFEDMAWTSVPEAVVNSFTQEGYTFNPREDDVDRIEYPNGTDTGIYYRIELDREPMDLILFYNPDGSKRS
;
A
#
# COMPACT_ATOMS: atom_id res chain seq x y z
N TRP A 1 -12.47 -4.99 10.06
CA TRP A 1 -13.44 -4.03 9.48
C TRP A 1 -13.43 -2.70 10.22
N LEU A 2 -12.85 -1.67 9.60
CA LEU A 2 -12.92 -0.28 10.05
C LEU A 2 -13.43 0.56 8.87
N ASN A 3 -14.49 1.35 9.07
CA ASN A 3 -15.07 2.20 8.01
C ASN A 3 -15.35 1.47 6.67
N ASN A 4 -15.83 0.22 6.74
CA ASN A 4 -16.13 -0.62 5.58
C ASN A 4 -14.89 -1.05 4.76
N ALA A 5 -13.70 -1.05 5.36
CA ALA A 5 -12.47 -1.63 4.80
C ALA A 5 -11.96 -2.78 5.68
N GLU A 6 -11.32 -3.76 5.03
CA GLU A 6 -10.55 -4.80 5.72
C GLU A 6 -9.30 -4.17 6.32
N VAL A 7 -9.03 -4.49 7.59
CA VAL A 7 -7.97 -3.85 8.34
C VAL A 7 -7.41 -4.86 9.33
N ASP A 8 -6.12 -5.11 9.21
CA ASP A 8 -5.36 -6.02 10.04
C ASP A 8 -4.36 -5.23 10.90
N MET A 9 -4.38 -5.51 12.20
CA MET A 9 -3.48 -4.89 13.17
C MET A 9 -2.48 -5.94 13.64
N HIS A 10 -1.21 -5.71 13.35
CA HIS A 10 -0.12 -6.59 13.73
C HIS A 10 0.52 -6.11 15.03
N VAL A 11 0.66 -7.03 15.98
CA VAL A 11 1.28 -6.79 17.28
C VAL A 11 2.35 -7.84 17.57
N ASP A 12 3.35 -7.48 18.37
CA ASP A 12 4.33 -8.44 18.88
C ASP A 12 3.75 -9.31 20.02
N THR A 13 4.55 -10.24 20.54
CA THR A 13 4.15 -11.12 21.66
C THR A 13 3.93 -10.37 22.99
N ASN A 14 4.33 -9.10 23.07
CA ASN A 14 4.10 -8.20 24.21
C ASN A 14 2.92 -7.24 23.96
N TYR A 15 2.12 -7.50 22.91
CA TYR A 15 1.01 -6.67 22.46
C TYR A 15 1.42 -5.24 22.08
N GLN A 16 2.68 -5.02 21.70
CA GLN A 16 3.12 -3.75 21.14
C GLN A 16 2.74 -3.68 19.65
N TRP A 17 2.18 -2.56 19.24
CA TRP A 17 1.78 -2.33 17.85
C TRP A 17 3.01 -2.30 16.94
N LEU A 18 2.98 -3.13 15.90
CA LEU A 18 4.03 -3.19 14.87
C LEU A 18 3.62 -2.36 13.66
N PHE A 19 2.47 -2.67 13.06
CA PHE A 19 1.89 -1.92 11.96
C PHE A 19 0.40 -2.26 11.80
N THR A 20 -0.31 -1.43 11.06
CA THR A 20 -1.67 -1.70 10.59
C THR A 20 -1.66 -1.78 9.08
N GLU A 21 -2.29 -2.80 8.52
CA GLU A 21 -2.49 -3.00 7.09
C GLU A 21 -3.96 -2.71 6.76
N PHE A 22 -4.18 -1.82 5.80
CA PHE A 22 -5.49 -1.57 5.20
C PHE A 22 -5.48 -2.24 3.84
N GLU A 23 -6.19 -3.36 3.74
CA GLU A 23 -6.17 -4.24 2.58
C GLU A 23 -7.17 -3.80 1.50
N ASP A 24 -6.89 -4.17 0.25
CA ASP A 24 -7.77 -4.02 -0.92
C ASP A 24 -8.36 -2.60 -1.03
N MET A 25 -7.52 -1.59 -0.83
CA MET A 25 -7.96 -0.21 -0.89
C MET A 25 -8.44 0.14 -2.30
N ALA A 26 -9.51 0.92 -2.36
CA ALA A 26 -9.94 1.47 -3.63
C ALA A 26 -8.81 2.31 -4.24
N TRP A 27 -8.43 2.02 -5.50
CA TRP A 27 -7.39 2.78 -6.22
C TRP A 27 -7.63 4.30 -6.20
N THR A 28 -8.89 4.72 -6.19
CA THR A 28 -9.30 6.13 -6.11
C THR A 28 -8.96 6.82 -4.77
N SER A 29 -8.59 6.04 -3.75
CA SER A 29 -8.15 6.53 -2.43
C SER A 29 -6.63 6.61 -2.28
N VAL A 30 -5.88 6.12 -3.27
CA VAL A 30 -4.42 6.23 -3.33
C VAL A 30 -4.02 7.69 -3.60
N PRO A 31 -3.00 8.25 -2.93
CA PRO A 31 -2.56 9.62 -3.14
C PRO A 31 -2.20 9.90 -4.61
N GLU A 32 -2.58 11.07 -5.09
CA GLU A 32 -2.34 11.48 -6.48
C GLU A 32 -0.85 11.41 -6.85
N ALA A 33 0.06 11.73 -5.92
CA ALA A 33 1.50 11.66 -6.17
C ALA A 33 1.99 10.22 -6.44
N VAL A 34 1.41 9.22 -5.76
CA VAL A 34 1.68 7.80 -6.00
C VAL A 34 1.14 7.39 -7.36
N VAL A 35 -0.12 7.72 -7.67
CA VAL A 35 -0.75 7.42 -8.96
C VAL A 35 0.05 8.03 -10.12
N ASN A 36 0.46 9.30 -9.99
CA ASN A 36 1.25 10.00 -10.99
C ASN A 36 2.61 9.33 -11.23
N SER A 37 3.32 8.95 -10.16
CA SER A 37 4.63 8.29 -10.26
C SER A 37 4.49 6.90 -10.90
N PHE A 38 3.51 6.12 -10.43
CA PHE A 38 3.14 4.82 -10.99
C PHE A 38 2.86 4.90 -12.51
N THR A 39 2.05 5.86 -12.95
CA THR A 39 1.74 6.05 -14.37
C THR A 39 2.94 6.59 -15.16
N GLN A 40 3.74 7.49 -14.59
CA GLN A 40 4.94 8.03 -15.23
C GLN A 40 5.98 6.94 -15.52
N GLU A 41 6.06 5.93 -14.66
CA GLU A 41 6.90 4.74 -14.85
C GLU A 41 6.34 3.76 -15.90
N GLY A 42 5.14 4.02 -16.43
CA GLY A 42 4.51 3.24 -17.49
C GLY A 42 3.61 2.10 -17.00
N TYR A 43 3.32 2.04 -15.70
CA TYR A 43 2.40 1.04 -15.17
C TYR A 43 0.93 1.45 -15.37
N THR A 44 0.07 0.44 -15.48
CA THR A 44 -1.39 0.58 -15.52
C THR A 44 -1.98 -0.26 -14.39
N PHE A 45 -3.06 0.21 -13.77
CA PHE A 45 -3.76 -0.50 -12.70
C PHE A 45 -5.09 -1.06 -13.21
N ASN A 46 -5.32 -2.35 -13.03
CA ASN A 46 -6.56 -3.05 -13.35
C ASN A 46 -7.31 -3.40 -12.06
N PRO A 47 -8.37 -2.68 -11.65
CA PRO A 47 -9.06 -2.91 -10.38
C PRO A 47 -9.87 -4.22 -10.30
N ARG A 48 -9.71 -5.12 -11.27
CA ARG A 48 -10.28 -6.47 -11.25
C ARG A 48 -9.27 -7.56 -10.87
N GLU A 49 -7.99 -7.23 -10.92
CA GLU A 49 -6.87 -8.17 -10.83
C GLU A 49 -5.75 -7.61 -9.95
N ASP A 50 -5.51 -6.30 -9.99
CA ASP A 50 -4.49 -5.60 -9.21
C ASP A 50 -5.07 -5.10 -7.89
N ASP A 51 -4.26 -5.16 -6.83
CA ASP A 51 -4.61 -4.75 -5.47
C ASP A 51 -3.65 -3.68 -4.94
N VAL A 52 -4.12 -2.92 -3.95
CA VAL A 52 -3.30 -1.92 -3.26
C VAL A 52 -3.61 -1.87 -1.78
N ASP A 53 -2.56 -1.97 -0.98
CA ASP A 53 -2.63 -1.91 0.48
C ASP A 53 -1.95 -0.65 0.98
N ARG A 54 -2.45 -0.11 2.09
CA ARG A 54 -1.75 0.93 2.84
C ARG A 54 -1.28 0.37 4.16
N ILE A 55 0.02 0.49 4.39
CA ILE A 55 0.67 0.01 5.61
C ILE A 55 1.07 1.23 6.44
N GLU A 56 0.64 1.26 7.70
CA GLU A 56 0.91 2.33 8.66
C GLU A 56 1.75 1.81 9.83
N TYR A 57 2.87 2.47 10.11
CA TYR A 57 3.74 2.19 11.26
C TYR A 57 3.53 3.20 12.40
N PRO A 58 3.92 2.86 13.64
CA PRO A 58 3.93 3.82 14.74
C PRO A 58 4.75 5.08 14.44
N ASN A 59 4.16 6.23 14.79
CA ASN A 59 4.80 7.55 14.68
C ASN A 59 6.18 7.55 15.36
N GLY A 60 7.23 7.97 14.64
CA GLY A 60 8.59 8.09 15.18
C GLY A 60 9.70 7.45 14.36
N THR A 61 9.38 6.81 13.23
CA THR A 61 10.36 6.33 12.24
C THR A 61 9.97 6.85 10.85
N ASP A 62 10.95 7.06 9.95
CA ASP A 62 10.80 7.60 8.59
C ASP A 62 9.88 6.78 7.64
N THR A 63 9.15 5.81 8.18
CA THR A 63 8.37 4.82 7.43
C THR A 63 6.87 4.93 7.67
N GLY A 64 6.38 6.02 8.27
CA GLY A 64 5.03 6.15 8.85
C GLY A 64 3.86 5.62 8.02
N ILE A 65 3.87 5.81 6.70
CA ILE A 65 2.88 5.23 5.78
C ILE A 65 3.58 4.82 4.48
N TYR A 66 3.19 3.71 3.87
CA TYR A 66 3.49 3.42 2.47
C TYR A 66 2.35 2.63 1.81
N TYR A 67 2.39 2.58 0.48
CA TYR A 67 1.46 1.86 -0.36
C TYR A 67 2.18 0.69 -1.02
N ARG A 68 1.66 -0.52 -0.85
CA ARG A 68 2.07 -1.72 -1.57
C ARG A 68 1.07 -1.93 -2.70
N ILE A 69 1.53 -1.88 -3.94
CA ILE A 69 0.70 -2.10 -5.13
C ILE A 69 1.13 -3.43 -5.73
N GLU A 70 0.22 -4.38 -5.78
CA GLU A 70 0.42 -5.68 -6.41
C GLU A 70 -0.23 -5.66 -7.79
N LEU A 71 0.58 -5.86 -8.82
CA LEU A 71 0.11 -5.96 -10.19
C LEU A 71 0.12 -7.43 -10.60
N ASP A 72 -1.06 -7.99 -10.90
CA ASP A 72 -1.19 -9.36 -11.40
C ASP A 72 -0.60 -9.43 -12.81
N ARG A 73 0.64 -9.90 -12.91
CA ARG A 73 1.41 -9.90 -14.16
C ARG A 73 1.99 -11.27 -14.39
N GLU A 74 1.40 -12.02 -15.30
CA GLU A 74 1.91 -13.35 -15.63
C GLU A 74 3.36 -13.31 -16.17
N PRO A 75 4.27 -14.20 -15.69
CA PRO A 75 4.03 -15.35 -14.81
C PRO A 75 4.23 -15.08 -13.30
N MET A 76 4.49 -13.83 -12.91
CA MET A 76 4.78 -13.47 -11.53
C MET A 76 4.39 -12.02 -11.25
N ASP A 77 3.62 -11.84 -10.18
CA ASP A 77 3.13 -10.54 -9.76
C ASP A 77 4.27 -9.54 -9.57
N LEU A 78 4.01 -8.32 -10.01
CA LEU A 78 4.92 -7.21 -9.83
C LEU A 78 4.47 -6.40 -8.61
N ILE A 79 5.25 -6.48 -7.54
CA ILE A 79 5.00 -5.74 -6.31
C ILE A 79 5.80 -4.43 -6.31
N LEU A 80 5.10 -3.32 -6.11
CA LEU A 80 5.66 -1.97 -6.10
C LEU A 80 5.38 -1.28 -4.77
N PHE A 81 6.36 -0.55 -4.25
CA PHE A 81 6.23 0.19 -3.00
C PHE A 81 6.43 1.68 -3.22
N TYR A 82 5.50 2.48 -2.71
CA TYR A 82 5.53 3.94 -2.81
C TYR A 82 5.29 4.60 -1.46
N ASN A 83 6.03 5.66 -1.18
CA ASN A 83 5.70 6.58 -0.10
C ASN A 83 4.53 7.48 -0.54
N PRO A 84 3.81 8.13 0.40
CA PRO A 84 2.67 9.00 0.07
C PRO A 84 3.00 10.17 -0.87
N ASP A 85 4.27 10.58 -0.94
CA ASP A 85 4.76 11.65 -1.83
C ASP A 85 5.08 11.16 -3.25
N GLY A 86 4.84 9.88 -3.55
CA GLY A 86 5.11 9.26 -4.84
C GLY A 86 6.54 8.75 -5.03
N SER A 87 7.45 8.98 -4.08
CA SER A 87 8.79 8.40 -4.16
C SER A 87 8.73 6.88 -4.03
N LYS A 88 9.54 6.19 -4.85
CA LYS A 88 9.74 4.74 -4.72
C LYS A 88 10.37 4.43 -3.36
N ARG A 89 9.82 3.40 -2.72
CA ARG A 89 10.39 2.83 -1.52
C ARG A 89 11.16 1.58 -1.91
N SER A 90 12.45 1.56 -1.58
CA SER A 90 13.36 0.43 -1.79
C SER A 90 13.26 -0.61 -0.69
#